data_AF-A0A850B966-F1
#
_entry.id   AF-A0A850B966-F1
#
_cell.length_a   1.000
_cell.length_b   1.000
_cell.length_c   1.000
_cell.angle_alpha   90.00
_cell.angle_beta   90.00
_cell.angle_gamma   90.00
#
_symmetry.space_group_name_H-M   'P 1'
#
loop_
_entity.id
_entity.type
_entity.pdbx_description
1 polymer ?
#
loop_
_entity_poly.entity_id
_entity_poly.type
_entity_poly.pdbx_seq_one_letter_code
_entity_poly.pdbx_strand_id
1 'polypeptide(L)'
;MLPTAIWLGDLAVTLAFVPNDIPRADAARTALSSLGITKDTYAFYRTPWGQPRLRHRPGADRTATPIPLLSFSDDGLAGMAIAADPSLRGLGLDIVRLDRLSRYSADAAAAAHLLRRISAATTAATPTNLASIFALKEATAKALGTGLKVGLGLGGPHSVSFSSIEVSGSGHDRSVELHGAARTRLRSLGAHEIRVATCALPDYVIGVVGLIRQPRNRCRLPDVVRM
;
A
#
# COMPACT_ATOMS: atom_id res chain seq x y z
N MET A 1 -17.83 -6.13 -11.90
CA MET A 1 -16.35 -6.26 -11.98
C MET A 1 -15.90 -7.17 -10.86
N LEU A 2 -15.17 -8.24 -11.16
CA LEU A 2 -14.78 -9.23 -10.17
C LEU A 2 -13.53 -8.74 -9.43
N PRO A 3 -13.54 -8.69 -8.09
CA PRO A 3 -12.33 -8.39 -7.34
C PRO A 3 -11.30 -9.51 -7.53
N THR A 4 -10.02 -9.14 -7.56
CA THR A 4 -8.90 -10.07 -7.66
C THR A 4 -8.15 -10.10 -6.34
N ALA A 5 -7.77 -11.28 -5.86
CA ALA A 5 -6.93 -11.40 -4.68
C ALA A 5 -5.46 -11.21 -5.03
N ILE A 6 -4.77 -10.35 -4.27
CA ILE A 6 -3.31 -10.23 -4.24
C ILE A 6 -2.83 -10.74 -2.88
N TRP A 7 -1.79 -11.57 -2.89
CA TRP A 7 -1.25 -12.17 -1.68
C TRP A 7 0.00 -11.41 -1.21
N LEU A 8 0.01 -11.03 0.07
CA LEU A 8 1.16 -10.50 0.77
C LEU A 8 1.67 -11.56 1.76
N GLY A 9 2.37 -12.58 1.23
CA GLY A 9 2.65 -13.81 1.97
C GLY A 9 1.35 -14.60 2.20
N ASP A 10 0.99 -14.86 3.45
CA ASP A 10 -0.27 -15.50 3.84
C ASP A 10 -1.46 -14.54 3.99
N LEU A 11 -1.25 -13.23 3.82
CA LEU A 11 -2.30 -12.22 3.90
C LEU A 11 -2.99 -12.04 2.54
N ALA A 12 -4.30 -12.32 2.48
CA ALA A 12 -5.13 -12.00 1.34
C ALA A 12 -5.51 -10.51 1.33
N VAL A 13 -5.24 -9.83 0.22
CA VAL A 13 -5.68 -8.46 -0.06
C VAL A 13 -6.61 -8.49 -1.27
N THR A 14 -7.81 -7.96 -1.12
CA THR A 14 -8.75 -7.80 -2.23
C THR A 14 -8.39 -6.53 -3.00
N LEU A 15 -8.03 -6.68 -4.27
CA LEU A 15 -7.87 -5.58 -5.22
C LEU A 15 -9.15 -5.46 -6.08
N ALA A 16 -9.71 -4.27 -6.13
CA ALA A 16 -10.83 -3.92 -6.99
C ALA A 16 -10.47 -2.70 -7.82
N PHE A 17 -10.55 -2.79 -9.14
CA PHE A 17 -10.55 -1.61 -9.99
C PHE A 17 -11.88 -0.85 -9.81
N VAL A 18 -11.85 0.46 -9.91
CA VAL A 18 -13.04 1.28 -9.63
C VAL A 18 -13.30 2.09 -10.88
N PRO A 19 -14.46 1.93 -11.54
CA PRO A 19 -14.87 2.87 -12.58
C PRO A 19 -14.81 4.31 -12.05
N ASN A 20 -14.25 5.23 -12.84
CA ASN A 20 -13.95 6.60 -12.39
C ASN A 20 -15.21 7.40 -11.99
N ASP A 21 -16.39 6.97 -12.44
CA ASP A 21 -17.70 7.54 -12.15
C ASP A 21 -18.30 7.05 -10.83
N ILE A 22 -17.74 6.00 -10.21
CA ILE A 22 -18.26 5.47 -8.94
C ILE A 22 -17.66 6.23 -7.75
N PRO A 23 -18.47 6.78 -6.84
CA PRO A 23 -17.98 7.36 -5.60
C PRO A 23 -17.16 6.34 -4.79
N ARG A 24 -15.98 6.75 -4.30
CA ARG A 24 -15.07 5.86 -3.54
C ARG A 24 -15.73 5.17 -2.35
N ALA A 25 -16.71 5.81 -1.71
CA ALA A 25 -17.46 5.21 -0.60
C ALA A 25 -18.30 4.00 -1.07
N ASP A 26 -18.87 4.05 -2.27
CA ASP A 26 -19.69 2.98 -2.82
C ASP A 26 -18.84 1.85 -3.39
N ALA A 27 -17.67 2.19 -3.94
CA ALA A 27 -16.62 1.20 -4.25
C ALA A 27 -16.18 0.44 -2.99
N ALA A 28 -15.89 1.15 -1.89
CA ALA A 28 -15.55 0.55 -0.61
C ALA A 28 -16.65 -0.39 -0.09
N ARG A 29 -17.92 0.05 -0.15
CA ARG A 29 -19.07 -0.80 0.23
C ARG A 29 -19.16 -2.07 -0.60
N THR A 30 -18.91 -1.98 -1.90
CA THR A 30 -18.94 -3.15 -2.79
C THR A 30 -17.83 -4.14 -2.45
N ALA A 31 -16.62 -3.68 -2.15
CA ALA A 31 -15.52 -4.57 -1.77
C ALA A 31 -15.63 -5.13 -0.35
N LEU A 32 -16.36 -4.47 0.56
CA LEU A 32 -16.71 -5.08 1.85
C LEU A 32 -17.51 -6.37 1.66
N SER A 33 -18.42 -6.40 0.68
CA SER A 33 -19.21 -7.61 0.38
C SER A 33 -18.34 -8.77 -0.11
N SER A 34 -17.23 -8.52 -0.81
CA SER A 34 -16.28 -9.59 -1.17
C SER A 34 -15.49 -10.15 0.01
N LEU A 35 -15.48 -9.45 1.15
CA LEU A 35 -14.92 -9.96 2.41
C LEU A 35 -15.98 -10.67 3.28
N GLY A 36 -17.19 -10.89 2.77
CA GLY A 36 -18.31 -11.40 3.56
C GLY A 36 -18.87 -10.40 4.57
N ILE A 37 -18.48 -9.12 4.48
CA ILE A 37 -18.90 -8.07 5.40
C ILE A 37 -20.14 -7.35 4.84
N THR A 38 -21.15 -7.15 5.68
CA THR A 38 -22.35 -6.40 5.28
C THR A 38 -22.04 -4.92 5.07
N LYS A 39 -22.63 -4.33 4.03
CA LYS A 39 -22.33 -2.96 3.56
C LYS A 39 -22.59 -1.88 4.60
N ASP A 40 -23.43 -2.16 5.60
CA ASP A 40 -23.83 -1.24 6.65
C ASP A 40 -23.07 -1.42 7.98
N THR A 41 -22.14 -2.37 8.05
CA THR A 41 -21.28 -2.55 9.24
C THR A 41 -20.42 -1.30 9.50
N TYR A 42 -19.95 -0.66 8.43
CA TYR A 42 -18.96 0.42 8.49
C TYR A 42 -19.47 1.74 7.90
N ALA A 43 -19.03 2.85 8.50
CA ALA A 43 -19.11 4.18 7.92
C ALA A 43 -17.75 4.57 7.36
N PHE A 44 -17.77 5.13 6.15
CA PHE A 44 -16.60 5.70 5.51
C PHE A 44 -16.35 7.11 6.03
N TYR A 45 -15.09 7.43 6.32
CA TYR A 45 -14.66 8.79 6.63
C TYR A 45 -13.26 9.04 6.08
N ARG A 46 -12.85 10.31 6.03
CA ARG A 46 -11.48 10.70 5.71
C ARG A 46 -10.80 11.22 6.96
N THR A 47 -9.54 10.87 7.14
CA THR A 47 -8.69 11.52 8.13
C THR A 47 -8.46 13.00 7.75
N PRO A 48 -7.97 13.85 8.67
CA PRO A 48 -7.56 15.22 8.35
C PRO A 48 -6.60 15.33 7.16
N TRP A 49 -5.86 14.26 6.87
CA TRP A 49 -4.89 14.16 5.77
C TRP A 49 -5.51 13.57 4.49
N GLY A 50 -6.84 13.47 4.42
CA GLY A 50 -7.57 12.99 3.25
C GLY A 50 -7.58 11.47 3.07
N GLN A 51 -6.93 10.72 3.97
CA GLN A 51 -6.84 9.27 3.86
C GLN A 51 -8.16 8.60 4.20
N PRO A 52 -8.63 7.67 3.37
CA PRO A 52 -9.90 7.02 3.59
C PRO A 52 -9.79 5.96 4.69
N ARG A 53 -10.82 5.88 5.53
CA ARG A 53 -10.90 4.98 6.70
C ARG A 53 -12.33 4.49 6.89
N LEU A 54 -12.43 3.37 7.60
CA LEU A 54 -13.68 2.80 8.07
C LEU A 54 -13.77 2.94 9.59
N ARG A 55 -14.98 3.13 10.10
CA ARG A 55 -15.32 3.00 11.52
C ARG A 55 -16.63 2.24 11.64
N HIS A 56 -16.84 1.50 12.72
CA HIS A 56 -18.13 0.87 12.96
C HIS A 56 -19.25 1.91 12.94
N ARG A 57 -20.38 1.57 12.34
CA ARG A 57 -21.61 2.35 12.54
C ARG A 57 -22.13 2.15 13.97
N PRO A 58 -22.82 3.14 14.55
CA PRO A 58 -23.56 2.94 15.79
C PRO A 58 -24.50 1.73 15.66
N GLY A 59 -24.52 0.85 16.67
CA GLY A 59 -25.37 -0.35 16.69
C GLY A 59 -24.87 -1.54 15.88
N ALA A 60 -23.72 -1.44 15.17
CA ALA A 60 -23.12 -2.60 14.51
C ALA A 60 -22.53 -3.58 15.54
N ASP A 61 -22.69 -4.88 15.29
CA ASP A 61 -22.03 -5.92 16.08
C ASP A 61 -20.50 -5.78 15.95
N ARG A 62 -19.83 -5.68 17.10
CA ARG A 62 -18.38 -5.41 17.20
C ARG A 62 -17.58 -6.66 17.57
N THR A 63 -18.23 -7.81 17.74
CA THR A 63 -17.67 -8.93 18.50
C THR A 63 -16.67 -9.80 17.73
N ALA A 64 -16.53 -9.67 16.40
CA ALA A 64 -15.78 -10.66 15.63
C ALA A 64 -14.89 -10.17 14.46
N THR A 65 -14.84 -8.87 14.11
CA THR A 65 -14.10 -8.45 12.91
C THR A 65 -13.12 -7.30 13.16
N PRO A 66 -11.86 -7.40 12.68
CA PRO A 66 -11.01 -6.22 12.60
C PRO A 66 -11.64 -5.23 11.61
N ILE A 67 -11.54 -3.93 11.91
CA ILE A 67 -11.95 -2.89 10.97
C ILE A 67 -11.09 -3.03 9.71
N PRO A 68 -11.68 -3.26 8.51
CA PRO A 68 -10.90 -3.42 7.30
C PRO A 68 -10.08 -2.16 7.00
N LEU A 69 -8.84 -2.36 6.58
CA LEU A 69 -8.02 -1.29 6.04
C LEU A 69 -8.23 -1.20 4.55
N LEU A 70 -8.20 0.02 4.02
CA LEU A 70 -8.34 0.28 2.60
C LEU A 70 -7.34 1.34 2.13
N SER A 71 -6.96 1.24 0.86
CA SER A 71 -6.14 2.23 0.17
C SER A 71 -6.62 2.39 -1.27
N PHE A 72 -6.59 3.61 -1.77
CA PHE A 72 -6.98 3.94 -3.14
C PHE A 72 -5.78 4.45 -3.93
N SER A 73 -5.79 4.20 -5.23
CA SER A 73 -4.90 4.83 -6.19
C SER A 73 -5.64 5.15 -7.48
N ASP A 74 -5.17 6.17 -8.18
CA ASP A 74 -5.69 6.57 -9.48
C ASP A 74 -4.56 7.26 -10.25
N ASP A 75 -4.22 6.70 -11.41
CA ASP A 75 -3.31 7.31 -12.40
C ASP A 75 -3.89 7.11 -13.81
N GLY A 76 -5.21 7.29 -13.94
CA GLY A 76 -6.00 6.96 -15.14
C GLY A 76 -6.66 5.58 -15.07
N LEU A 77 -6.08 4.68 -14.28
CA LEU A 77 -6.72 3.46 -13.79
C LEU A 77 -6.94 3.60 -12.28
N ALA A 78 -8.20 3.74 -11.86
CA ALA A 78 -8.55 3.79 -10.46
C ALA A 78 -8.66 2.38 -9.86
N GLY A 79 -8.12 2.21 -8.66
CA GLY A 79 -8.14 0.96 -7.92
C GLY A 79 -8.19 1.15 -6.42
N MET A 80 -8.63 0.11 -5.73
CA MET A 80 -8.75 0.04 -4.30
C MET A 80 -8.24 -1.31 -3.80
N ALA A 81 -7.39 -1.28 -2.79
CA ALA A 81 -7.02 -2.44 -1.99
C ALA A 81 -7.83 -2.42 -0.69
N ILE A 82 -8.35 -3.56 -0.27
CA ILE A 82 -9.00 -3.75 1.03
C ILE A 82 -8.57 -5.08 1.64
N ALA A 83 -8.34 -5.08 2.96
CA ALA A 83 -8.01 -6.29 3.71
C ALA A 83 -8.52 -6.17 5.15
N ALA A 84 -8.94 -7.29 5.72
CA ALA A 84 -9.43 -7.39 7.09
C ALA A 84 -8.65 -8.48 7.83
N ASP A 85 -7.55 -8.10 8.46
CA ASP A 85 -6.71 -9.03 9.23
C ASP A 85 -6.28 -8.39 10.57
N PRO A 86 -6.39 -9.11 11.70
CA PRO A 86 -6.05 -8.58 13.03
C PRO A 86 -4.57 -8.20 13.21
N SER A 87 -3.67 -8.73 12.39
CA SER A 87 -2.23 -8.42 12.39
C SER A 87 -1.90 -7.17 11.55
N LEU A 88 -2.77 -6.78 10.63
CA LEU A 88 -2.54 -5.65 9.72
C LEU A 88 -2.62 -4.32 10.48
N ARG A 89 -1.64 -3.44 10.25
CA ARG A 89 -1.54 -2.10 10.89
C ARG A 89 -1.55 -0.96 9.88
N GLY A 90 -1.30 -1.27 8.62
CA GLY A 90 -1.33 -0.32 7.52
C GLY A 90 -1.49 -1.05 6.19
N LEU A 91 -2.21 -0.45 5.26
CA LEU A 91 -2.37 -0.95 3.90
C LEU A 91 -2.17 0.21 2.92
N GLY A 92 -1.42 -0.06 1.87
CA GLY A 92 -1.10 0.89 0.81
C GLY A 92 -1.27 0.28 -0.56
N LEU A 93 -1.80 1.08 -1.48
CA LEU A 93 -1.95 0.77 -2.89
C LEU A 93 -1.48 1.98 -3.68
N ASP A 94 -0.65 1.73 -4.69
CA ASP A 94 -0.33 2.69 -5.72
C ASP A 94 -0.38 2.04 -7.11
N ILE A 95 -0.82 2.81 -8.09
CA ILE A 95 -0.93 2.42 -9.50
C ILE A 95 -0.21 3.49 -10.27
N VAL A 96 0.76 3.09 -11.09
CA VAL A 96 1.62 3.99 -11.86
C VAL A 96 1.48 3.64 -13.33
N ARG A 97 1.11 4.61 -14.15
CA ARG A 97 1.07 4.47 -15.61
C ARG A 97 2.48 4.59 -16.18
N LEU A 98 2.89 3.66 -17.03
CA LEU A 98 4.25 3.58 -17.56
C LEU A 98 4.60 4.79 -18.44
N ASP A 99 3.63 5.31 -19.20
CA ASP A 99 3.81 6.47 -20.07
C ASP A 99 4.10 7.78 -19.29
N ARG A 100 3.68 7.83 -18.02
CA ARG A 100 3.95 8.97 -17.14
C ARG A 100 5.42 9.02 -16.80
N LEU A 101 6.08 7.86 -16.77
CA LEU A 101 7.52 7.78 -16.56
C LEU A 101 8.33 8.09 -17.82
N SER A 102 7.82 7.75 -19.00
CA SER A 102 8.48 8.13 -20.27
C SER A 102 8.45 9.65 -20.50
N ARG A 103 7.50 10.40 -19.93
CA ARG A 103 7.57 11.88 -19.96
C ARG A 103 8.80 12.45 -19.25
N TYR A 104 9.31 11.78 -18.21
CA TYR A 104 10.57 12.21 -17.60
C TYR A 104 11.76 11.96 -18.53
N SER A 105 11.68 11.01 -19.46
CA SER A 105 12.75 10.81 -20.47
C SER A 105 12.86 11.95 -21.49
N ALA A 106 11.85 12.81 -21.61
CA ALA A 106 11.87 13.99 -22.48
C ALA A 106 12.65 15.18 -21.88
N ASP A 107 12.82 15.22 -20.55
CA ASP A 107 13.67 16.19 -19.85
C ASP A 107 14.77 15.42 -19.12
N ALA A 108 15.94 15.34 -19.74
CA ALA A 108 17.08 14.60 -19.22
C ALA A 108 17.49 15.02 -17.80
N ALA A 109 17.31 16.29 -17.42
CA ALA A 109 17.66 16.77 -16.08
C ALA A 109 16.62 16.35 -15.04
N ALA A 110 15.32 16.45 -15.38
CA ALA A 110 14.24 15.96 -14.51
C ALA A 110 14.25 14.44 -14.36
N ALA A 111 14.47 13.69 -15.46
CA ALA A 111 14.73 12.25 -15.42
C ALA A 111 15.93 11.95 -14.54
N ALA A 112 17.09 12.57 -14.77
CA ALA A 112 18.27 12.33 -13.96
C ALA A 112 18.03 12.63 -12.47
N HIS A 113 17.27 13.67 -12.13
CA HIS A 113 16.93 13.98 -10.75
C HIS A 113 16.01 12.94 -10.11
N LEU A 114 14.94 12.54 -10.81
CA LEU A 114 14.02 11.50 -10.36
C LEU A 114 14.72 10.14 -10.26
N LEU A 115 15.46 9.75 -11.29
CA LEU A 115 16.29 8.56 -11.36
C LEU A 115 17.36 8.54 -10.27
N ARG A 116 18.03 9.65 -9.96
CA ARG A 116 19.00 9.70 -8.86
C ARG A 116 18.35 9.44 -7.50
N ARG A 117 17.08 9.84 -7.33
CA ARG A 117 16.32 9.62 -6.09
C ARG A 117 15.66 8.23 -6.02
N ILE A 118 15.32 7.65 -7.17
CA ILE A 118 14.72 6.31 -7.30
C ILE A 118 15.80 5.22 -7.32
N SER A 119 16.88 5.44 -8.06
CA SER A 119 17.84 4.44 -8.54
C SER A 119 19.24 4.63 -7.98
N ALA A 120 19.41 5.05 -6.72
CA ALA A 120 20.74 5.07 -6.08
C ALA A 120 21.46 3.69 -6.19
N ALA A 121 20.75 2.61 -6.53
CA ALA A 121 21.25 1.25 -6.67
C ALA A 121 21.19 0.62 -8.08
N THR A 122 20.77 1.29 -9.17
CA THR A 122 20.64 0.58 -10.47
C THR A 122 20.96 1.43 -11.71
N THR A 123 22.02 1.05 -12.42
CA THR A 123 22.55 1.72 -13.62
C THR A 123 21.80 1.38 -14.92
N ALA A 124 20.85 0.43 -14.91
CA ALA A 124 20.05 0.02 -16.07
C ALA A 124 18.57 -0.24 -15.69
N ALA A 125 17.88 0.77 -15.17
CA ALA A 125 16.48 0.62 -14.74
C ALA A 125 15.50 0.71 -15.93
N THR A 126 14.74 -0.35 -16.19
CA THR A 126 13.63 -0.32 -17.17
C THR A 126 12.48 0.55 -16.66
N PRO A 127 11.59 1.08 -17.55
CA PRO A 127 10.41 1.85 -17.12
C PRO A 127 9.55 1.11 -16.09
N THR A 128 9.34 -0.20 -16.30
CA THR A 128 8.62 -1.06 -15.35
C THR A 128 9.32 -1.12 -13.99
N ASN A 129 10.65 -1.26 -13.97
CA ASN A 129 11.42 -1.32 -12.73
C ASN A 129 11.32 -0.01 -11.92
N LEU A 130 11.36 1.13 -12.61
CA LEU A 130 11.19 2.46 -12.01
C LEU A 130 9.77 2.64 -11.47
N ALA A 131 8.77 2.24 -12.26
CA ALA A 131 7.36 2.27 -11.85
C ALA A 131 7.11 1.40 -10.62
N SER A 132 7.71 0.21 -10.54
CA SER A 132 7.62 -0.64 -9.35
C SER A 132 8.21 0.04 -8.12
N ILE A 133 9.39 0.66 -8.22
CA ILE A 133 10.00 1.36 -7.08
C ILE A 133 9.12 2.53 -6.65
N PHE A 134 8.65 3.33 -7.60
CA PHE A 134 7.79 4.47 -7.32
C PHE A 134 6.48 4.03 -6.65
N ALA A 135 5.80 3.05 -7.25
CA ALA A 135 4.54 2.49 -6.74
C ALA A 135 4.71 1.95 -5.31
N LEU A 136 5.78 1.21 -5.05
CA LEU A 136 6.05 0.69 -3.70
C LEU A 136 6.35 1.80 -2.70
N LYS A 137 7.11 2.85 -3.05
CA LYS A 137 7.37 3.97 -2.14
C LYS A 137 6.10 4.75 -1.78
N GLU A 138 5.26 5.06 -2.77
CA GLU A 138 3.96 5.72 -2.54
C GLU A 138 3.01 4.83 -1.74
N ALA A 139 2.89 3.55 -2.10
CA ALA A 139 2.10 2.58 -1.36
C ALA A 139 2.59 2.46 0.09
N THR A 140 3.89 2.40 0.34
CA THR A 140 4.47 2.38 1.69
C THR A 140 4.10 3.65 2.47
N ALA A 141 4.22 4.83 1.87
CA ALA A 141 3.84 6.08 2.53
C ALA A 141 2.35 6.10 2.91
N LYS A 142 1.47 5.64 2.01
CA LYS A 142 0.03 5.46 2.26
C LYS A 142 -0.21 4.48 3.41
N ALA A 143 0.47 3.34 3.41
CA ALA A 143 0.36 2.32 4.45
C ALA A 143 0.79 2.85 5.83
N LEU A 144 1.81 3.72 5.88
CA LEU A 144 2.26 4.41 7.10
C LEU A 144 1.27 5.48 7.60
N GLY A 145 0.20 5.73 6.86
CA GLY A 145 -0.78 6.77 7.19
C GLY A 145 -0.27 8.18 6.89
N THR A 146 0.68 8.31 5.95
CA THR A 146 1.35 9.56 5.58
C THR A 146 1.22 9.82 4.07
N GLY A 147 1.72 10.96 3.60
CA GLY A 147 2.02 11.17 2.19
C GLY A 147 3.52 11.00 1.90
N LEU A 148 3.91 10.97 0.63
CA LEU A 148 5.31 10.97 0.22
C LEU A 148 5.77 12.39 -0.11
N LYS A 149 6.93 12.81 0.41
CA LYS A 149 7.55 14.09 0.05
C LYS A 149 8.54 13.88 -1.08
N VAL A 150 8.11 14.18 -2.31
CA VAL A 150 8.89 13.97 -3.54
C VAL A 150 9.80 15.17 -3.88
N GLY A 151 9.84 16.21 -3.03
CA GLY A 151 10.58 17.46 -3.31
C GLY A 151 9.70 18.47 -4.05
N LEU A 152 10.22 19.68 -4.33
CA LEU A 152 9.49 20.77 -5.00
C LEU A 152 8.23 21.28 -4.26
N GLY A 153 8.19 21.18 -2.93
CA GLY A 153 7.03 21.61 -2.13
C GLY A 153 5.85 20.65 -2.15
N LEU A 154 5.96 19.50 -2.84
CA LEU A 154 4.94 18.45 -2.84
C LEU A 154 5.07 17.56 -1.60
N GLY A 155 4.03 17.53 -0.77
CA GLY A 155 3.93 16.77 0.48
C GLY A 155 3.57 17.65 1.67
N GLY A 156 2.62 17.19 2.51
CA GLY A 156 2.21 17.91 3.70
C GLY A 156 3.23 17.82 4.85
N PRO A 157 3.02 18.55 5.96
CA PRO A 157 3.92 18.51 7.13
C PRO A 157 4.06 17.12 7.77
N HIS A 158 3.16 16.18 7.44
CA HIS A 158 3.17 14.80 7.93
C HIS A 158 3.72 13.79 6.93
N SER A 159 4.23 14.24 5.78
CA SER A 159 4.79 13.36 4.75
C SER A 159 6.18 12.84 5.14
N VAL A 160 6.44 11.58 4.82
CA VAL A 160 7.78 10.99 4.96
C VAL A 160 8.64 11.32 3.74
N SER A 161 9.96 11.47 3.94
CA SER A 161 10.88 11.75 2.84
C SER A 161 10.95 10.56 1.88
N PHE A 162 11.04 10.83 0.58
CA PHE A 162 11.33 9.81 -0.43
C PHE A 162 12.57 8.95 -0.11
N SER A 163 13.59 9.54 0.54
CA SER A 163 14.83 8.86 0.94
C SER A 163 14.67 8.02 2.21
N SER A 164 13.58 8.17 2.95
CA SER A 164 13.31 7.39 4.17
C SER A 164 12.66 6.03 3.89
N ILE A 165 12.38 5.74 2.63
CA ILE A 165 11.85 4.47 2.15
C ILE A 165 12.81 3.98 1.08
N GLU A 166 13.43 2.83 1.26
CA GLU A 166 14.32 2.20 0.31
C GLU A 166 13.64 0.97 -0.29
N VAL A 167 13.77 0.78 -1.60
CA VAL A 167 13.20 -0.36 -2.32
C VAL A 167 14.34 -1.06 -3.03
N SER A 168 14.54 -2.34 -2.73
CA SER A 168 15.59 -3.17 -3.32
C SER A 168 14.98 -4.38 -4.03
N GLY A 169 15.82 -5.19 -4.69
CA GLY A 169 15.39 -6.35 -5.47
C GLY A 169 14.75 -6.02 -6.82
N SER A 170 14.19 -7.02 -7.48
CA SER A 170 13.53 -6.92 -8.79
C SER A 170 12.39 -7.93 -8.90
N GLY A 171 11.40 -7.66 -9.77
CA GLY A 171 10.29 -8.58 -9.99
C GLY A 171 9.52 -8.91 -8.70
N HIS A 172 9.43 -10.19 -8.36
CA HIS A 172 8.76 -10.66 -7.15
C HIS A 172 9.64 -10.57 -5.88
N ASP A 173 10.95 -10.43 -6.01
CA ASP A 173 11.91 -10.38 -4.89
C ASP A 173 12.05 -8.96 -4.28
N ARG A 174 11.06 -8.11 -4.52
CA ARG A 174 11.07 -6.74 -4.03
C ARG A 174 10.95 -6.71 -2.52
N SER A 175 11.74 -5.84 -1.90
CA SER A 175 11.66 -5.57 -0.47
C SER A 175 11.68 -4.07 -0.19
N VAL A 176 11.17 -3.69 0.98
CA VAL A 176 11.12 -2.30 1.43
C VAL A 176 11.80 -2.19 2.79
N GLU A 177 12.75 -1.27 2.89
CA GLU A 177 13.39 -0.88 4.15
C GLU A 177 13.02 0.55 4.51
N LEU A 178 12.80 0.81 5.80
CA LEU A 178 12.42 2.14 6.30
C LEU A 178 13.50 2.72 7.20
N HIS A 179 13.78 4.00 6.99
CA HIS A 179 14.76 4.78 7.72
C HIS A 179 14.11 6.00 8.39
N GLY A 180 14.81 6.60 9.36
CA GLY A 180 14.40 7.86 9.99
C GLY A 180 12.92 7.95 10.38
N ALA A 181 12.24 9.01 9.93
CA ALA A 181 10.83 9.27 10.25
C ALA A 181 9.87 8.15 9.82
N ALA A 182 10.11 7.50 8.67
CA ALA A 182 9.29 6.37 8.21
C ALA A 182 9.41 5.17 9.16
N ARG A 183 10.63 4.87 9.63
CA ARG A 183 10.86 3.80 10.62
C ARG A 183 10.20 4.12 11.96
N THR A 184 10.30 5.36 12.43
CA THR A 184 9.60 5.81 13.65
C THR A 184 8.09 5.65 13.50
N ARG A 185 7.54 6.01 12.32
CA ARG A 185 6.13 5.86 12.04
C ARG A 185 5.69 4.39 12.06
N LEU A 186 6.43 3.49 11.40
CA LEU A 186 6.19 2.04 11.43
C LEU A 186 6.06 1.53 12.88
N ARG A 187 7.03 1.89 13.73
CA ARG A 187 7.03 1.50 15.14
C ARG A 187 5.83 2.05 15.91
N SER A 188 5.45 3.32 15.66
CA SER A 188 4.28 3.93 16.30
C SER A 188 2.96 3.24 15.95
N LEU A 189 2.90 2.60 14.78
CA LEU A 189 1.75 1.77 14.37
C LEU A 189 1.79 0.36 14.98
N GLY A 190 2.87 -0.01 15.69
CA GLY A 190 3.07 -1.35 16.24
C GLY A 190 3.31 -2.42 15.17
N ALA A 191 3.77 -2.03 13.99
CA ALA A 191 4.18 -2.94 12.93
C ALA A 191 5.68 -3.26 13.03
N HIS A 192 6.05 -4.47 12.60
CA HIS A 192 7.42 -4.97 12.65
C HIS A 192 7.89 -5.57 11.32
N GLU A 193 6.94 -5.90 10.44
CA GLU A 193 7.20 -6.52 9.16
C GLU A 193 6.49 -5.72 8.06
N ILE A 194 7.13 -5.64 6.89
CA ILE A 194 6.59 -5.00 5.70
C ILE A 194 6.53 -6.07 4.63
N ARG A 195 5.34 -6.27 4.08
CA ARG A 195 5.15 -7.19 2.95
C ARG A 195 4.69 -6.40 1.75
N VAL A 196 5.23 -6.77 0.60
CA VAL A 196 4.98 -6.08 -0.65
C VAL A 196 4.60 -7.06 -1.74
N ALA A 197 3.80 -6.59 -2.68
CA ALA A 197 3.56 -7.26 -3.94
C ALA A 197 3.55 -6.22 -5.06
N THR A 198 4.04 -6.61 -6.22
CA THR A 198 3.94 -5.82 -7.44
C THR A 198 3.32 -6.64 -8.55
N CYS A 199 2.46 -6.00 -9.34
CA CYS A 199 1.87 -6.59 -10.54
C CYS A 199 2.13 -5.64 -11.71
N ALA A 200 2.63 -6.17 -12.81
CA ALA A 200 2.78 -5.43 -14.06
C ALA A 200 1.62 -5.77 -15.00
N LEU A 201 0.98 -4.73 -15.51
CA LEU A 201 0.02 -4.76 -16.61
C LEU A 201 0.68 -4.10 -17.83
N PRO A 202 0.11 -4.20 -19.05
CA PRO A 202 0.72 -3.63 -20.25
C PRO A 202 1.12 -2.15 -20.09
N ASP A 203 0.26 -1.33 -19.50
CA ASP A 203 0.47 0.13 -19.36
C ASP A 203 0.67 0.60 -17.91
N TYR A 204 0.60 -0.32 -16.94
CA TYR A 204 0.58 0.04 -15.52
C TYR A 204 1.46 -0.87 -14.67
N VAL A 205 1.96 -0.34 -13.57
CA VAL A 205 2.48 -1.12 -12.45
C VAL A 205 1.66 -0.82 -11.21
N ILE A 206 1.29 -1.89 -10.51
CA ILE A 206 0.54 -1.84 -9.27
C ILE A 206 1.48 -2.26 -8.14
N GLY A 207 1.60 -1.43 -7.10
CA GLY A 207 2.30 -1.74 -5.87
C GLY A 207 1.33 -1.85 -4.71
N VAL A 208 1.41 -2.93 -3.95
CA VAL A 208 0.62 -3.15 -2.73
C VAL A 208 1.57 -3.37 -1.56
N VAL A 209 1.30 -2.70 -0.44
CA VAL A 209 2.13 -2.77 0.77
C VAL A 209 1.24 -3.02 1.99
N GLY A 210 1.59 -4.03 2.79
CA GLY A 210 0.99 -4.33 4.08
C GLY A 210 2.00 -4.15 5.20
N LEU A 211 1.62 -3.42 6.26
CA LEU A 211 2.41 -3.30 7.49
C LEU A 211 1.85 -4.29 8.52
N ILE A 212 2.66 -5.28 8.88
CA ILE A 212 2.23 -6.42 9.69
C ILE A 212 2.82 -6.29 11.08
N ARG A 213 1.95 -6.48 12.08
CA ARG A 213 2.38 -6.78 13.44
C ARG A 213 2.63 -8.27 13.52
N GLN A 214 3.87 -8.68 13.82
CA GLN A 214 4.13 -10.08 14.14
C GLN A 214 3.20 -10.53 15.27
N PRO A 215 2.56 -11.71 15.17
CA PRO A 215 1.79 -12.23 16.28
C PRO A 215 2.73 -12.31 17.49
N ARG A 216 2.32 -11.71 18.61
CA ARG A 216 3.01 -11.87 19.90
C ARG A 216 3.02 -13.36 20.18
N ASN A 217 4.14 -14.02 19.96
CA ASN A 217 4.39 -15.43 20.25
C ASN A 217 3.16 -16.33 20.03
N ARG A 218 3.07 -17.02 18.88
CA ARG A 218 2.63 -18.41 19.01
C ARG A 218 3.62 -19.01 20.00
N CYS A 219 3.18 -19.35 21.22
CA CYS A 219 3.94 -20.27 22.05
C CYS A 219 4.34 -21.39 21.10
N ARG A 220 5.62 -21.51 20.76
CA ARG A 220 6.13 -22.78 20.28
C ARG A 220 5.82 -23.70 21.45
N LEU A 221 4.77 -24.51 21.32
CA LEU A 221 4.65 -25.68 22.17
C LEU A 221 6.03 -26.33 22.08
N PRO A 222 6.74 -26.54 23.20
CA PRO A 222 8.00 -27.25 23.15
C PRO A 222 7.72 -28.56 22.41
N ASP A 223 8.61 -28.90 21.48
CA ASP A 223 8.53 -30.17 20.76
C ASP A 223 8.30 -31.27 21.81
N VAL A 224 7.09 -31.83 21.82
CA VAL A 224 6.80 -32.98 22.65
C VAL A 224 7.70 -34.06 22.08
N VAL A 225 8.77 -34.32 22.82
CA VAL A 225 9.68 -35.44 22.64
C VAL A 225 8.83 -36.66 22.40
N ARG A 226 8.83 -37.17 21.16
CA ARG A 226 8.34 -38.51 20.87
C ARG A 226 9.32 -39.47 21.56
N MET A 227 8.91 -39.98 22.71
CA MET A 227 9.38 -41.28 23.21
C MET A 227 8.72 -42.39 22.39
#